data_AF-A0A259IV05-F1
#
_entry.id   AF-A0A259IV05-F1
#
_cell.length_a   1.000
_cell.length_b   1.000
_cell.length_c   1.000
_cell.angle_alpha   90.00
_cell.angle_beta   90.00
_cell.angle_gamma   90.00
#
_symmetry.space_group_name_H-M   'P 1'
#
loop_
_entity.id
_entity.type
_entity.pdbx_description
1 polymer ?
#
loop_
_entity_poly.entity_id
_entity_poly.type
_entity_poly.pdbx_seq_one_letter_code
_entity_poly.pdbx_strand_id
1 'polypeptide(L)'
;MPGPQTALVVGPSGEEIYCDKYGRIKVQFYWDRLGKKNEQSSCWIRVGQWMAGPTFGSQFTPRVGMEVIVAFLEGDPDRPLVVGRWH
;
A
#
# COMPACT_ATOMS: atom_id res chain seq x y z
N MET A 1 9.82 -13.06 3.88
CA MET A 1 9.65 -12.85 2.44
C MET A 1 11.01 -12.72 1.78
N PRO A 2 11.37 -13.56 0.79
CA PRO A 2 12.69 -13.55 0.14
C PRO A 2 12.95 -12.30 -0.72
N GLY A 3 11.92 -11.51 -1.01
CA GLY A 3 12.05 -10.25 -1.73
C GLY A 3 10.73 -9.46 -1.74
N PRO A 4 10.73 -8.27 -2.37
CA PRO A 4 9.53 -7.48 -2.57
C PRO A 4 8.47 -8.25 -3.36
N GLN A 5 7.21 -7.92 -3.15
CA GLN A 5 6.06 -8.45 -3.87
C GLN A 5 5.25 -7.31 -4.46
N THR A 6 4.42 -7.58 -5.46
CA THR A 6 3.44 -6.60 -5.90
C THR A 6 2.07 -6.85 -5.29
N ALA A 7 1.26 -5.79 -5.19
CA ALA A 7 -0.08 -5.83 -4.64
C ALA A 7 -0.96 -4.76 -5.29
N LEU A 8 -2.27 -5.02 -5.32
CA LEU A 8 -3.27 -4.10 -5.85
C LEU A 8 -3.73 -3.15 -4.74
N VAL A 9 -3.76 -1.84 -4.99
CA VAL A 9 -4.34 -0.87 -4.03
C VAL A 9 -5.85 -1.05 -3.99
N VAL A 10 -6.41 -1.09 -2.77
CA VAL A 10 -7.85 -1.33 -2.55
C VAL A 10 -8.45 -0.33 -1.59
N GLY A 11 -9.76 -0.14 -1.70
CA GLY A 11 -10.55 0.74 -0.86
C GLY A 11 -12.04 0.39 -0.95
N PRO A 12 -12.90 1.19 -0.30
CA PRO A 12 -14.35 1.05 -0.42
C PRO A 12 -14.81 1.19 -1.87
N SER A 13 -15.95 0.57 -2.20
CA SER A 13 -16.54 0.68 -3.53
C SER A 13 -16.85 2.14 -3.89
N GLY A 14 -16.43 2.58 -5.07
CA GLY A 14 -16.66 3.94 -5.58
C GLY A 14 -15.59 4.96 -5.17
N GLU A 15 -14.65 4.60 -4.30
CA GLU A 15 -13.54 5.48 -3.91
C GLU A 15 -12.35 5.33 -4.85
N GLU A 16 -11.87 6.47 -5.37
CA GLU A 16 -10.66 6.50 -6.19
C GLU A 16 -9.38 6.56 -5.34
N ILE A 17 -9.43 7.26 -4.20
CA ILE A 17 -8.30 7.41 -3.29
C ILE A 17 -8.75 7.02 -1.89
N TYR A 18 -8.11 6.01 -1.30
CA TYR A 18 -8.40 5.55 0.05
C TYR A 18 -7.14 5.53 0.90
N CYS A 19 -6.95 6.56 1.72
CA CYS A 19 -5.83 6.67 2.65
C CYS A 19 -6.25 7.24 4.01
N ASP A 20 -5.46 6.96 5.04
CA ASP A 20 -5.66 7.56 6.36
C ASP A 20 -4.89 8.88 6.54
N LYS A 21 -4.98 9.49 7.73
CA LYS A 21 -4.30 10.75 8.08
C LYS A 21 -2.77 10.73 7.95
N TYR A 22 -2.16 9.55 7.81
CA TYR A 22 -0.73 9.38 7.63
C TYR A 22 -0.34 9.05 6.18
N GLY A 23 -1.30 9.10 5.23
CA GLY A 23 -1.07 8.72 3.84
C GLY A 23 -0.81 7.22 3.66
N ARG A 24 -1.25 6.39 4.61
CA ARG A 24 -1.18 4.93 4.47
C ARG A 24 -2.31 4.45 3.56
N ILE A 25 -2.08 3.37 2.83
CA ILE A 25 -3.06 2.76 1.94
C ILE A 25 -3.37 1.33 2.40
N LYS A 26 -4.38 0.72 1.78
CA LYS A 26 -4.65 -0.72 1.88
C LYS A 26 -4.41 -1.40 0.55
N VAL A 27 -4.03 -2.68 0.60
CA VAL A 27 -3.72 -3.46 -0.60
C VAL A 27 -4.34 -4.86 -0.52
N GLN A 28 -4.52 -5.49 -1.68
CA GLN A 28 -4.75 -6.92 -1.82
C GLN A 28 -3.48 -7.54 -2.41
N PHE A 29 -2.85 -8.45 -1.68
CA PHE A 29 -1.77 -9.25 -2.24
C PHE A 29 -2.32 -10.33 -3.20
N TYR A 30 -1.59 -10.63 -4.27
CA TYR A 30 -2.03 -11.62 -5.27
C TYR A 30 -2.12 -13.06 -4.72
N TRP A 31 -1.38 -13.36 -3.65
CA TRP A 31 -1.45 -14.65 -2.97
C TRP A 31 -2.57 -14.73 -1.93
N ASP A 32 -3.19 -13.61 -1.56
CA ASP A 32 -4.33 -13.61 -0.64
C ASP A 32 -5.61 -14.01 -1.38
N ARG A 33 -6.13 -15.19 -1.00
CA ARG A 33 -7.34 -15.80 -1.56
C ARG A 33 -8.61 -15.48 -0.76
N LEU A 34 -8.49 -14.91 0.45
CA LEU A 34 -9.60 -14.63 1.35
C LEU A 34 -10.07 -13.18 1.25
N GLY A 35 -9.16 -12.26 0.94
CA GLY A 35 -9.51 -10.86 0.73
C GLY A 35 -10.47 -10.64 -0.43
N LYS A 36 -11.34 -9.63 -0.27
CA LYS A 36 -12.43 -9.33 -1.20
C LYS A 36 -12.12 -8.13 -2.11
N LYS A 37 -10.84 -7.78 -2.23
CA LYS A 37 -10.36 -6.57 -2.94
C LYS A 37 -11.08 -5.29 -2.47
N ASN A 38 -11.20 -5.12 -1.16
CA ASN A 38 -11.93 -4.01 -0.54
C ASN A 38 -11.16 -3.44 0.65
N GLU A 39 -11.79 -2.52 1.39
CA GLU A 39 -11.18 -1.86 2.56
C GLU A 39 -10.84 -2.80 3.72
N GLN A 40 -11.22 -4.08 3.68
CA GLN A 40 -10.92 -5.07 4.72
C GLN A 40 -9.79 -6.02 4.35
N SER A 41 -9.23 -5.91 3.13
CA SER A 41 -8.19 -6.82 2.62
C SER A 41 -6.86 -6.79 3.38
N SER A 42 -6.51 -5.67 4.00
CA SER A 42 -5.24 -5.54 4.72
C SER A 42 -5.29 -4.57 5.89
N CYS A 43 -4.21 -4.57 6.68
CA CYS A 43 -3.87 -3.47 7.56
C CYS A 43 -3.48 -2.21 6.76
N TRP A 44 -3.30 -1.09 7.45
CA TRP A 44 -2.78 0.14 6.85
C TRP A 44 -1.27 0.06 6.62
N ILE A 45 -0.85 0.29 5.38
CA ILE A 45 0.54 0.16 4.94
C ILE A 45 1.12 1.54 4.60
N ARG A 46 2.29 1.85 5.15
CA ARG A 46 3.01 3.10 4.86
C ARG A 46 3.52 3.12 3.42
N VAL A 47 3.53 4.33 2.84
CA VAL A 47 3.99 4.58 1.48
C VAL A 47 5.27 5.39 1.52
N GLY A 48 6.34 4.84 0.94
CA GLY A 48 7.58 5.56 0.71
C GLY A 48 7.33 6.77 -0.19
N GLN A 49 7.71 7.95 0.27
CA GLN A 49 7.67 9.19 -0.50
C GLN A 49 9.08 9.56 -0.95
N TRP A 50 9.17 10.36 -2.02
CA TRP A 50 10.45 10.84 -2.54
C TRP A 50 11.17 11.76 -1.55
N MET A 51 10.42 12.56 -0.79
CA MET A 51 10.94 13.42 0.27
C MET A 51 9.92 13.51 1.40
N ALA A 52 10.36 13.26 2.64
CA ALA A 52 9.50 13.34 3.83
C ALA A 52 10.22 14.11 4.94
N GLY A 53 9.75 15.31 5.22
CA GLY A 53 10.10 16.12 6.39
C GLY A 53 8.94 16.21 7.39
N PRO A 54 9.14 16.85 8.56
CA PRO A 54 8.12 16.89 9.61
C PRO A 54 6.77 17.48 9.19
N THR A 55 6.78 18.52 8.34
CA THR A 55 5.59 19.23 7.86
C THR A 55 5.66 19.60 6.38
N PHE A 56 6.67 19.08 5.66
CA PHE A 56 6.90 19.37 4.25
C PHE A 56 7.46 18.13 3.56
N GLY A 57 7.29 18.03 2.25
CA GLY A 57 7.69 16.83 1.51
C GLY A 57 6.96 16.69 0.19
N SER A 58 7.18 15.57 -0.46
CA SER A 58 6.33 15.10 -1.55
C SER A 58 5.25 14.17 -1.00
N GLN A 59 4.06 14.27 -1.58
CA GLN A 59 2.98 13.34 -1.28
C GLN A 59 2.36 12.88 -2.59
N PHE A 60 2.51 11.61 -2.89
CA PHE A 60 1.78 10.95 -3.96
C PHE A 60 1.08 9.73 -3.37
N THR A 61 -0.25 9.77 -3.35
CA THR A 61 -1.06 8.67 -2.82
C THR A 61 -1.46 7.74 -3.96
N PRO A 62 -1.07 6.45 -3.94
CA PRO A 62 -1.56 5.47 -4.90
C PRO A 62 -3.09 5.38 -4.88
N ARG A 63 -3.70 5.34 -6.06
CA ARG A 63 -5.16 5.26 -6.24
C ARG A 63 -5.62 3.80 -6.19
N VAL A 64 -6.87 3.58 -5.81
CA VAL A 64 -7.51 2.26 -5.85
C VAL A 64 -7.43 1.72 -7.28
N GLY A 65 -6.98 0.47 -7.40
CA GLY A 65 -6.75 -0.19 -8.69
C GLY A 65 -5.32 -0.08 -9.24
N MET A 66 -4.47 0.79 -8.70
CA MET A 66 -3.04 0.84 -9.09
C MET A 66 -2.26 -0.34 -8.49
N GLU A 67 -1.16 -0.73 -9.15
CA GLU A 67 -0.22 -1.71 -8.62
C GLU A 67 0.92 -1.05 -7.84
N VAL A 68 1.28 -1.63 -6.69
CA VAL A 68 2.38 -1.16 -5.83
C VAL A 68 3.38 -2.26 -5.52
N ILE A 69 4.64 -1.88 -5.31
CA ILE A 69 5.70 -2.76 -4.84
C ILE A 69 5.77 -2.65 -3.33
N VAL A 70 5.62 -3.78 -2.65
CA VAL A 70 5.63 -3.92 -1.20
C VAL A 70 6.87 -4.70 -0.77
N ALA A 71 7.73 -4.05 0.00
CA ALA A 71 8.80 -4.69 0.75
C ALA A 71 8.32 -5.10 2.15
N PHE A 72 9.02 -6.02 2.77
CA PHE A 72 8.73 -6.53 4.11
C PHE A 72 9.93 -6.27 4.99
N LEU A 73 9.75 -5.47 6.06
CA LEU A 73 10.85 -5.06 6.93
C LEU A 73 11.47 -6.27 7.62
N GLU A 74 12.79 -6.44 7.53
CA GLU A 74 13.49 -7.66 8.00
C GLU A 74 12.97 -8.95 7.37
N GLY A 75 12.28 -8.86 6.23
CA GLY A 75 11.61 -9.99 5.61
C GLY A 75 10.34 -10.45 6.34
N ASP A 76 9.84 -9.71 7.33
CA ASP A 76 8.66 -10.07 8.11
C ASP A 76 7.35 -9.78 7.34
N PRO A 77 6.53 -10.81 7.00
CA PRO A 77 5.25 -10.64 6.31
C PRO A 77 4.26 -9.70 7.03
N ASP A 78 4.38 -9.58 8.36
CA ASP A 78 3.49 -8.74 9.18
C ASP A 78 3.91 -7.25 9.17
N ARG A 79 5.03 -6.92 8.51
CA ARG A 79 5.60 -5.56 8.47
C ARG A 79 5.77 -5.05 7.04
N PRO A 80 4.68 -4.89 6.27
CA PRO A 80 4.74 -4.40 4.90
C PRO A 80 5.06 -2.90 4.84
N LEU A 81 5.76 -2.50 3.76
CA LEU A 81 6.07 -1.12 3.40
C LEU A 81 5.99 -0.97 1.88
N VAL A 82 5.20 -0.03 1.38
CA VAL A 82 5.18 0.28 -0.05
C VAL A 82 6.45 1.07 -0.39
N VAL A 83 7.25 0.54 -1.32
CA VAL A 83 8.55 1.09 -1.75
C VAL A 83 8.55 1.57 -3.20
N GLY A 84 7.51 1.21 -3.96
CA GLY A 84 7.37 1.59 -5.35
C GLY A 84 5.93 1.53 -5.79
N ARG A 85 5.65 2.14 -6.94
CA ARG A 85 4.35 2.16 -7.59
C ARG A 85 4.58 1.97 -9.08
N TRP A 86 3.78 1.09 -9.67
CA TRP A 86 3.79 0.76 -11.09
C TRP A 86 2.38 1.04 -11.62
N HIS A 87 2.09 0.64 -12.86
CA HIS A 87 0.91 1.03 -13.64
C HIS A 87 -0.41 0.97 -12.83
#